data_AF-A0A8T4LG16-F1
#
_entry.id   AF-A0A8T4LG16-F1
#
_cell.length_a   1.000
_cell.length_b   1.000
_cell.length_c   1.000
_cell.angle_alpha   90.00
_cell.angle_beta   90.00
_cell.angle_gamma   90.00
#
_symmetry.space_group_name_H-M   'P 1'
#
loop_
_entity.id
_entity.type
_entity.pdbx_description
1 polymer ?
#
loop_
_entity_poly.entity_id
_entity_poly.type
_entity_poly.pdbx_seq_one_letter_code
_entity_poly.pdbx_strand_id
1 'polypeptide(L)'
;MIAKKKQTDKKIEKREVPEYKIKIVADLADKMKKSRTVLIASTRGLPSSQFHEIKKNLRGKAIIRVAKKSAVLRAVDSIAKASFDKIKENIGADIALFFSELDPFTLSGLLADNKSAAKAKAGDIAPEDINVEPGPTNLVPGPAISELSGVGLKVAVEGGKLAIKLPHTIIYAGEVIKENVASVMAKLDIKPMKVGFEPIAAYDKEDDKVYVGIKIDKKKAHEELKEMIGSALGFAVSRGYMTKETASCFIAKAGREEIALSSLLDKKTSQPAENSTQAQTSQPSQTSPQETAVQPAASS
;
A
#
# COMPACT_ATOMS: atom_id res chain seq x y z
N MET A 1 1.23 36.38 -47.51
CA MET A 1 1.46 35.35 -46.48
C MET A 1 0.27 34.40 -46.45
N ILE A 2 0.53 33.09 -46.33
CA ILE A 2 -0.33 31.95 -45.91
C ILE A 2 0.04 30.77 -46.82
N ALA A 3 1.07 30.03 -46.39
CA ALA A 3 1.48 28.78 -47.01
C ALA A 3 0.45 27.69 -46.64
N LYS A 4 -0.26 27.17 -47.65
CA LYS A 4 -1.11 25.98 -47.49
C LYS A 4 -0.21 24.78 -47.19
N LYS A 5 -0.26 24.33 -45.93
CA LYS A 5 0.37 23.10 -45.44
C LYS A 5 -0.29 21.90 -46.15
N LYS A 6 0.41 21.34 -47.14
CA LYS A 6 0.03 20.10 -47.85
C LYS A 6 0.06 18.95 -46.85
N GLN A 7 -1.10 18.52 -46.34
CA GLN A 7 -1.20 17.24 -45.64
C GLN A 7 -0.90 16.14 -46.67
N THR A 8 0.18 15.41 -46.43
CA THR A 8 0.59 14.26 -47.24
C THR A 8 0.06 13.02 -46.55
N ASP A 9 -1.04 12.48 -47.07
CA ASP A 9 -1.54 11.15 -46.70
C ASP A 9 -0.47 10.10 -47.03
N LYS A 10 0.26 9.63 -46.02
CA LYS A 10 1.16 8.49 -46.15
C LYS A 10 0.33 7.24 -46.41
N LYS A 11 0.26 6.83 -47.67
CA LYS A 11 -0.28 5.53 -48.11
C LYS A 11 0.49 4.40 -47.41
N ILE A 12 -0.12 3.78 -46.40
CA ILE A 12 0.50 2.68 -45.65
C ILE A 12 0.45 1.43 -46.53
N GLU A 13 1.59 1.05 -47.10
CA GLU A 13 1.71 -0.20 -47.85
C GLU A 13 1.36 -1.40 -46.95
N LYS A 14 0.44 -2.23 -47.43
CA LYS A 14 -0.07 -3.41 -46.73
C LYS A 14 0.98 -4.51 -46.78
N ARG A 15 1.97 -4.45 -45.89
CA ARG A 15 2.98 -5.51 -45.73
C ARG A 15 2.29 -6.81 -45.35
N GLU A 16 2.67 -7.89 -46.01
CA GLU A 16 2.16 -9.23 -45.72
C GLU A 16 2.44 -9.58 -44.25
N VAL A 17 1.38 -9.91 -43.52
CA VAL A 17 1.46 -10.13 -42.07
C VAL A 17 1.94 -11.56 -41.83
N PRO A 18 3.03 -11.77 -41.08
CA PRO A 18 3.49 -13.11 -40.77
C PRO A 18 2.41 -13.96 -40.10
N GLU A 19 2.25 -15.21 -40.53
CA GLU A 19 1.19 -16.11 -40.05
C GLU A 19 1.18 -16.29 -38.53
N TYR A 20 2.35 -16.34 -37.89
CA TYR A 20 2.44 -16.52 -36.44
C TYR A 20 1.75 -15.37 -35.67
N LYS A 21 1.74 -14.15 -36.20
CA LYS A 21 1.06 -13.01 -35.57
C LYS A 21 -0.46 -13.15 -35.65
N ILE A 22 -0.95 -13.68 -36.77
CA ILE A 22 -2.38 -13.95 -36.97
C ILE A 22 -2.83 -15.03 -35.99
N LYS A 23 -2.04 -16.12 -35.87
CA LYS A 23 -2.29 -17.20 -34.91
C LYS A 23 -2.33 -16.71 -33.46
N ILE A 24 -1.42 -15.81 -33.06
CA ILE A 24 -1.42 -15.22 -31.71
C ILE A 24 -2.69 -14.41 -31.45
N VAL A 25 -3.10 -13.57 -32.40
CA VAL A 25 -4.32 -12.75 -32.26
C VAL A 25 -5.57 -13.62 -32.17
N ALA A 26 -5.65 -14.68 -32.99
CA ALA A 26 -6.73 -15.65 -32.93
C ALA A 26 -6.78 -16.39 -31.59
N ASP A 27 -5.64 -16.91 -31.12
CA ASP A 27 -5.54 -17.60 -29.83
C ASP A 27 -5.92 -16.70 -28.63
N LEU A 28 -5.57 -15.42 -28.68
CA LEU A 28 -6.00 -14.44 -27.67
C LEU A 28 -7.51 -14.19 -27.72
N ALA A 29 -8.07 -14.00 -28.92
CA ALA A 29 -9.50 -13.77 -29.09
C ALA A 29 -10.33 -14.98 -28.63
N ASP A 30 -9.86 -16.19 -28.93
CA ASP A 30 -10.51 -17.43 -28.49
C ASP A 30 -10.51 -17.57 -26.97
N LYS A 31 -9.38 -17.25 -26.31
CA LYS A 31 -9.29 -17.26 -24.85
C LYS A 31 -10.21 -16.23 -24.22
N MET A 32 -10.24 -15.00 -24.74
CA MET A 32 -11.13 -13.94 -24.28
C MET A 32 -12.61 -14.32 -24.40
N LYS A 33 -13.01 -15.05 -25.45
CA LYS A 33 -14.40 -15.51 -25.64
C LYS A 33 -14.78 -16.65 -24.69
N LYS A 34 -13.84 -17.56 -24.43
CA LYS A 34 -14.04 -18.75 -23.60
C LYS A 34 -14.11 -18.42 -22.12
N SER A 35 -13.19 -17.60 -21.61
CA SER A 35 -13.15 -17.25 -20.19
C SER A 35 -14.31 -16.36 -19.78
N ARG A 36 -14.87 -16.58 -18.59
CA ARG A 36 -15.76 -15.60 -17.94
C ARG A 36 -15.09 -14.25 -17.71
N THR A 37 -13.86 -14.27 -17.16
CA THR A 37 -13.16 -13.06 -16.73
C THR A 37 -11.86 -12.87 -17.49
N VAL A 38 -11.66 -11.66 -18.01
CA VAL A 38 -10.42 -11.20 -18.63
C VAL A 38 -9.84 -10.06 -17.81
N LEU A 39 -8.76 -10.32 -17.10
CA LEU A 39 -8.06 -9.32 -16.30
C LEU A 39 -6.75 -8.90 -16.99
N ILE A 40 -6.51 -7.59 -17.04
CA ILE A 40 -5.26 -6.98 -17.48
C ILE A 40 -4.51 -6.50 -16.27
N ALA A 41 -3.26 -6.95 -16.15
CA ALA A 41 -2.35 -6.49 -15.12
C ALA A 41 -1.04 -6.00 -15.72
N SER A 42 -0.43 -5.02 -15.04
CA SER A 42 0.92 -4.55 -15.35
C SER A 42 1.96 -5.59 -14.94
N THR A 43 2.98 -5.76 -15.78
CA THR A 43 4.18 -6.55 -15.45
C THR A 43 5.40 -5.68 -15.13
N ARG A 44 5.22 -4.37 -14.97
CA ARG A 44 6.31 -3.43 -14.73
C ARG A 44 7.03 -3.76 -13.43
N GLY A 45 8.36 -3.84 -13.48
CA GLY A 45 9.19 -4.12 -12.30
C GLY A 45 9.17 -5.59 -11.83
N LEU A 46 8.52 -6.50 -12.55
CA LEU A 46 8.46 -7.92 -12.20
C LEU A 46 9.61 -8.70 -12.90
N PRO A 47 10.62 -9.20 -12.18
CA PRO A 47 11.68 -9.98 -12.80
C PRO A 47 11.19 -11.38 -13.21
N SER A 48 11.86 -12.00 -14.18
CA SER A 48 11.42 -13.26 -14.79
C SER A 48 11.27 -14.40 -13.79
N SER A 49 12.16 -14.52 -12.79
CA SER A 49 12.06 -15.54 -11.74
C SER A 49 10.74 -15.46 -10.97
N GLN A 50 10.40 -14.26 -10.50
CA GLN A 50 9.18 -13.99 -9.74
C GLN A 50 7.94 -14.14 -10.63
N PHE A 51 8.02 -13.72 -11.90
CA PHE A 51 6.94 -13.96 -12.86
C PHE A 51 6.65 -15.47 -13.00
N HIS A 52 7.67 -16.31 -13.11
CA HIS A 52 7.52 -17.75 -13.22
C HIS A 52 7.01 -18.40 -11.93
N GLU A 53 7.44 -17.91 -10.77
CA GLU A 53 6.98 -18.35 -9.46
C GLU A 53 5.48 -18.05 -9.26
N ILE A 54 5.07 -16.80 -9.50
CA ILE A 54 3.66 -16.41 -9.41
C ILE A 54 2.82 -17.17 -10.46
N LYS A 55 3.35 -17.36 -11.67
CA LYS A 55 2.68 -18.17 -12.71
C LYS A 55 2.51 -19.63 -12.30
N LYS A 56 3.45 -20.20 -11.53
CA LYS A 56 3.33 -21.57 -10.99
C LYS A 56 2.23 -21.62 -9.93
N ASN A 57 2.17 -20.64 -9.04
CA ASN A 57 1.17 -20.57 -7.98
C ASN A 57 -0.25 -20.34 -8.50
N LEU A 58 -0.39 -19.66 -9.63
CA LEU A 58 -1.68 -19.39 -10.29
C LEU A 58 -2.11 -20.50 -11.28
N ARG A 59 -1.34 -21.58 -11.45
CA ARG A 59 -1.75 -22.71 -12.30
C ARG A 59 -3.06 -23.31 -11.79
N GLY A 60 -3.96 -23.60 -12.72
CA GLY A 60 -5.29 -24.16 -12.44
C GLY A 60 -6.35 -23.12 -12.09
N LYS A 61 -5.96 -21.92 -11.60
CA LYS A 61 -6.88 -20.82 -11.29
C LYS A 61 -7.00 -19.81 -12.42
N ALA A 62 -5.87 -19.46 -13.05
CA ALA A 62 -5.84 -18.50 -14.14
C ALA A 62 -4.80 -18.87 -15.20
N ILE A 63 -5.13 -18.62 -16.47
CA ILE A 63 -4.22 -18.76 -17.60
C ILE A 63 -3.60 -17.40 -17.88
N ILE A 64 -2.28 -17.31 -17.72
CA ILE A 64 -1.53 -16.06 -17.93
C ILE A 64 -0.92 -16.05 -19.34
N ARG A 65 -1.17 -14.98 -20.11
CA ARG A 65 -0.55 -14.73 -21.41
C ARG A 65 -0.02 -13.30 -21.49
N VAL A 66 1.26 -13.18 -21.80
CA VAL A 66 1.90 -11.90 -22.11
C VAL A 66 1.85 -11.70 -23.62
N ALA A 67 1.35 -10.55 -24.05
CA ALA A 67 1.22 -10.22 -25.46
C ALA A 67 1.53 -8.74 -25.69
N LYS A 68 2.02 -8.41 -26.88
CA LYS A 68 2.27 -7.01 -27.26
C LYS A 68 0.94 -6.24 -27.28
N LYS A 69 0.96 -4.98 -26.81
CA LYS A 69 -0.18 -4.06 -26.87
C LYS A 69 -0.94 -4.10 -28.20
N SER A 70 -0.23 -4.05 -29.32
CA SER A 70 -0.85 -4.06 -30.65
C SER A 70 -1.57 -5.37 -30.99
N ALA A 71 -1.10 -6.52 -30.49
CA ALA A 71 -1.78 -7.80 -30.68
C ALA A 71 -3.04 -7.88 -29.83
N VAL A 72 -3.00 -7.36 -28.61
CA VAL A 72 -4.18 -7.32 -27.72
C VAL A 72 -5.25 -6.38 -28.27
N LEU A 73 -4.88 -5.18 -28.71
CA LEU A 73 -5.81 -4.25 -29.34
C LEU A 73 -6.53 -4.88 -30.54
N ARG A 74 -5.78 -5.56 -31.43
CA ARG A 74 -6.36 -6.27 -32.58
C ARG A 74 -7.24 -7.46 -32.18
N ALA A 75 -6.89 -8.19 -31.12
CA ALA A 75 -7.71 -9.28 -30.60
C ALA A 75 -9.02 -8.76 -30.00
N VAL A 76 -8.99 -7.58 -29.39
CA VAL A 76 -10.20 -6.91 -28.92
C VAL A 76 -11.05 -6.40 -30.09
N ASP A 77 -10.44 -5.78 -31.10
CA ASP A 77 -11.14 -5.30 -32.30
C ASP A 77 -11.88 -6.43 -33.02
N SER A 78 -11.30 -7.64 -33.06
CA SER A 78 -11.92 -8.81 -33.71
C SER A 78 -13.12 -9.40 -32.95
N ILE A 79 -13.29 -9.05 -31.67
CA ILE A 79 -14.44 -9.49 -30.85
C ILE A 79 -15.64 -8.55 -31.05
N ALA A 80 -15.42 -7.32 -31.52
CA ALA A 80 -16.46 -6.33 -31.87
C ALA A 80 -17.54 -6.11 -30.79
N LYS A 81 -17.15 -6.16 -29.50
CA LYS A 81 -18.03 -5.89 -28.36
C LYS A 81 -17.71 -4.52 -27.76
N ALA A 82 -18.73 -3.67 -27.62
CA ALA A 82 -18.62 -2.31 -27.07
C ALA A 82 -18.00 -2.28 -25.65
N SER A 83 -18.26 -3.31 -24.86
CA SER A 83 -17.72 -3.44 -23.49
C SER A 83 -16.20 -3.45 -23.47
N PHE A 84 -15.54 -3.97 -24.50
CA PHE A 84 -14.07 -4.02 -24.56
C PHE A 84 -13.42 -2.72 -25.02
N ASP A 85 -14.16 -1.72 -25.50
CA ASP A 85 -13.57 -0.44 -25.90
C ASP A 85 -12.98 0.30 -24.69
N LYS A 86 -13.64 0.22 -23.53
CA LYS A 86 -13.13 0.74 -22.25
C LYS A 86 -11.83 0.08 -21.80
N ILE A 87 -11.58 -1.16 -22.23
CA ILE A 87 -10.33 -1.87 -21.93
C ILE A 87 -9.18 -1.29 -22.76
N LYS A 88 -9.42 -0.91 -24.02
CA LYS A 88 -8.37 -0.44 -24.95
C LYS A 88 -7.61 0.77 -24.41
N GLU A 89 -8.32 1.69 -23.75
CA GLU A 89 -7.77 2.89 -23.15
C GLU A 89 -6.76 2.58 -22.03
N ASN A 90 -6.99 1.48 -21.31
CA ASN A 90 -6.19 1.05 -20.16
C ASN A 90 -5.02 0.11 -20.52
N ILE A 91 -4.83 -0.21 -21.81
CA ILE A 91 -3.74 -1.09 -22.25
C ILE A 91 -2.41 -0.31 -22.35
N GLY A 92 -1.49 -0.60 -21.44
CA GLY A 92 -0.09 -0.15 -21.47
C GLY A 92 0.83 -1.01 -22.37
N ALA A 93 2.14 -0.72 -22.34
CA ALA A 93 3.15 -1.50 -23.05
C ALA A 93 3.49 -2.83 -22.34
N ASP A 94 3.55 -2.80 -21.01
CA ASP A 94 3.97 -3.91 -20.15
C ASP A 94 2.74 -4.59 -19.53
N ILE A 95 2.02 -5.37 -20.33
CA ILE A 95 0.77 -6.00 -19.90
C ILE A 95 0.81 -7.53 -19.95
N ALA A 96 0.18 -8.14 -18.95
CA ALA A 96 -0.19 -9.55 -18.93
C ALA A 96 -1.72 -9.68 -18.87
N LEU A 97 -2.23 -10.61 -19.66
CA LEU A 97 -3.63 -11.02 -19.67
C LEU A 97 -3.82 -12.26 -18.81
N PHE A 98 -4.85 -12.22 -17.98
CA PHE A 98 -5.28 -13.31 -17.13
C PHE A 98 -6.68 -13.74 -17.58
N PHE A 99 -6.81 -15.01 -17.92
CA PHE A 99 -8.07 -15.63 -18.29
C PHE A 99 -8.48 -16.59 -17.16
N SER A 100 -9.66 -16.41 -16.61
CA SER A 100 -10.16 -17.25 -15.51
C SER A 100 -11.68 -17.37 -15.58
N GLU A 101 -12.21 -18.42 -14.94
CA GLU A 101 -13.64 -18.56 -14.66
C GLU A 101 -14.05 -17.89 -13.34
N LEU A 102 -13.08 -17.34 -12.59
CA LEU A 102 -13.34 -16.65 -11.32
C LEU A 102 -13.81 -15.22 -11.56
N ASP A 103 -14.58 -14.70 -10.61
CA ASP A 103 -14.99 -13.29 -10.55
C ASP A 103 -13.77 -12.33 -10.55
N PRO A 104 -13.86 -11.16 -11.22
CA PRO A 104 -12.77 -10.19 -11.29
C PRO A 104 -12.19 -9.75 -9.95
N PHE A 105 -13.04 -9.55 -8.93
CA PHE A 105 -12.59 -9.13 -7.62
C PHE A 105 -11.88 -10.28 -6.92
N THR A 106 -12.44 -11.48 -6.99
CA THR A 106 -11.80 -12.68 -6.45
C THR A 106 -10.43 -12.92 -7.09
N LEU A 107 -10.32 -12.78 -8.41
CA LEU A 107 -9.06 -12.90 -9.14
C LEU A 107 -8.07 -11.80 -8.74
N SER A 108 -8.52 -10.55 -8.62
CA SER A 108 -7.68 -9.46 -8.14
C SER A 108 -7.18 -9.69 -6.71
N GLY A 109 -8.02 -10.20 -5.82
CA GLY A 109 -7.64 -10.55 -4.45
C GLY A 109 -6.60 -11.67 -4.43
N LEU A 110 -6.75 -12.68 -5.27
CA LEU A 110 -5.75 -13.73 -5.45
C LEU A 110 -4.41 -13.18 -5.93
N LEU A 111 -4.41 -12.22 -6.86
CA LEU A 111 -3.18 -11.56 -7.31
C LEU A 111 -2.52 -10.75 -6.19
N ALA A 112 -3.31 -10.06 -5.36
CA ALA A 112 -2.80 -9.30 -4.22
C ALA A 112 -2.18 -10.21 -3.14
N ASP A 113 -2.77 -11.39 -2.92
CA ASP A 113 -2.25 -12.40 -1.99
C ASP A 113 -0.98 -13.10 -2.52
N ASN A 114 -0.92 -13.36 -3.84
CA ASN A 114 0.19 -14.07 -4.48
C ASN A 114 1.31 -13.12 -4.93
N LYS A 115 1.85 -12.33 -4.00
CA LYS A 115 3.07 -11.52 -4.22
C LYS A 115 4.32 -12.35 -3.91
N SER A 116 5.35 -12.17 -4.73
CA SER A 116 6.64 -12.83 -4.55
C SER A 116 7.62 -11.87 -3.89
N ALA A 117 8.45 -12.39 -2.99
CA ALA A 117 9.54 -11.62 -2.41
C ALA A 117 10.66 -11.42 -3.44
N ALA A 118 11.18 -10.21 -3.56
CA ALA A 118 12.28 -9.83 -4.43
C ALA A 118 13.36 -9.06 -3.70
N LYS A 119 14.58 -9.17 -4.22
CA LYS A 119 15.73 -8.40 -3.75
C LYS A 119 15.54 -6.93 -4.13
N ALA A 120 15.87 -6.03 -3.21
CA ALA A 120 15.88 -4.60 -3.47
C ALA A 120 17.00 -4.24 -4.45
N LYS A 121 16.75 -3.24 -5.31
CA LYS A 121 17.77 -2.62 -6.16
C LYS A 121 18.13 -1.24 -5.61
N ALA A 122 19.32 -0.76 -5.98
CA ALA A 122 19.70 0.61 -5.69
C ALA A 122 18.71 1.59 -6.33
N GLY A 123 18.23 2.57 -5.57
CA GLY A 123 17.23 3.54 -6.01
C GLY A 123 15.77 3.12 -5.80
N ASP A 124 15.49 1.88 -5.38
CA ASP A 124 14.14 1.48 -4.99
C ASP A 124 13.72 2.18 -3.68
N ILE A 125 12.41 2.38 -3.50
CA ILE A 125 11.82 2.93 -2.27
C ILE A 125 11.38 1.75 -1.38
N ALA A 126 11.80 1.75 -0.12
CA ALA A 126 11.42 0.71 0.83
C ALA A 126 9.90 0.76 1.13
N PRO A 127 9.15 -0.34 0.91
CA PRO A 127 7.71 -0.36 1.16
C PRO A 127 7.33 -0.49 2.64
N GLU A 128 8.21 -1.09 3.44
CA GLU A 128 8.06 -1.38 4.87
C GLU A 128 9.45 -1.20 5.53
N ASP A 129 9.49 -1.03 6.86
CA ASP A 129 10.74 -0.96 7.61
C ASP A 129 11.54 -2.25 7.46
N ILE A 130 12.81 -2.13 7.09
CA ILE A 130 13.70 -3.27 6.86
C ILE A 130 14.53 -3.52 8.11
N ASN A 131 14.03 -4.43 8.96
CA ASN A 131 14.75 -4.89 10.13
C ASN A 131 15.56 -6.17 9.82
N VAL A 132 16.75 -6.26 10.40
CA VAL A 132 17.59 -7.45 10.33
C VAL A 132 17.69 -8.09 11.70
N GLU A 133 17.32 -9.36 11.78
CA GLU A 133 17.35 -10.13 13.02
C GLU A 133 18.75 -10.65 13.35
N PRO A 134 19.10 -10.82 14.64
CA PRO A 134 20.36 -11.42 15.05
C PRO A 134 20.41 -12.90 14.65
N GLY A 135 21.56 -13.35 14.16
CA GLY A 135 21.75 -14.74 13.75
C GLY A 135 23.04 -15.00 12.98
N PRO A 136 23.41 -16.29 12.82
CA PRO A 136 24.58 -16.68 12.04
C PRO A 136 24.30 -16.48 10.54
N THR A 137 25.28 -15.90 9.83
CA THR A 137 25.22 -15.71 8.38
C THR A 137 26.12 -16.74 7.67
N ASN A 138 25.94 -16.88 6.35
CA ASN A 138 26.80 -17.74 5.53
C ASN A 138 28.04 -17.02 4.98
N LEU A 139 28.36 -15.84 5.50
CA LEU A 139 29.45 -15.00 5.00
C LEU A 139 30.76 -15.29 5.75
N VAL A 140 31.86 -15.39 5.00
CA VAL A 140 33.21 -15.60 5.53
C VAL A 140 33.78 -14.26 6.03
N PRO A 141 34.50 -14.23 7.17
CA PRO A 141 35.18 -13.04 7.64
C PRO A 141 36.18 -12.50 6.60
N GLY A 142 36.13 -11.19 6.37
CA GLY A 142 36.87 -10.51 5.30
C GLY A 142 36.28 -9.13 5.00
N PRO A 143 36.30 -8.65 3.74
CA PRO A 143 35.74 -7.33 3.39
C PRO A 143 34.24 -7.21 3.72
N ALA A 144 33.53 -8.34 3.80
CA ALA A 144 32.13 -8.40 4.22
C ALA A 144 31.89 -7.83 5.64
N ILE A 145 32.88 -7.87 6.54
CA ILE A 145 32.76 -7.27 7.89
C ILE A 145 32.60 -5.75 7.77
N SER A 146 33.42 -5.12 6.92
CA SER A 146 33.41 -3.67 6.74
C SER A 146 32.12 -3.22 6.06
N GLU A 147 31.62 -3.97 5.09
CA GLU A 147 30.35 -3.67 4.42
C GLU A 147 29.14 -3.79 5.37
N LEU A 148 29.07 -4.86 6.18
CA LEU A 148 28.00 -5.06 7.17
C LEU A 148 28.04 -4.01 8.27
N SER A 149 29.23 -3.71 8.79
CA SER A 149 29.41 -2.66 9.79
C SER A 149 29.13 -1.27 9.22
N GLY A 150 29.41 -1.04 7.93
CA GLY A 150 29.17 0.23 7.24
C GLY A 150 27.68 0.57 7.07
N VAL A 151 26.80 -0.42 7.16
CA VAL A 151 25.34 -0.22 7.19
C VAL A 151 24.75 -0.24 8.61
N GLY A 152 25.59 -0.20 9.64
CA GLY A 152 25.17 -0.12 11.04
C GLY A 152 24.95 -1.47 11.74
N LEU A 153 25.20 -2.60 11.07
CA LEU A 153 25.04 -3.93 11.68
C LEU A 153 26.24 -4.27 12.58
N LYS A 154 25.96 -4.63 13.84
CA LYS A 154 26.97 -5.14 14.77
C LYS A 154 27.21 -6.62 14.50
N VAL A 155 28.34 -6.92 13.84
CA VAL A 155 28.73 -8.27 13.45
C VAL A 155 29.94 -8.78 14.25
N ALA A 156 29.98 -10.08 14.51
CA ALA A 156 31.10 -10.77 15.13
C ALA A 156 31.43 -12.06 14.39
N VAL A 157 32.65 -12.57 14.55
CA VAL A 157 33.05 -13.86 13.99
C VAL A 157 32.69 -14.95 15.00
N GLU A 158 31.81 -15.87 14.61
CA GLU A 158 31.40 -17.03 15.40
C GLU A 158 31.53 -18.29 14.53
N GLY A 159 32.31 -19.28 14.99
CA GLY A 159 32.47 -20.55 14.27
C GLY A 159 33.06 -20.41 12.85
N GLY A 160 33.90 -19.40 12.60
CA GLY A 160 34.49 -19.13 11.28
C GLY A 160 33.57 -18.44 10.27
N LYS A 161 32.36 -18.02 10.69
CA LYS A 161 31.40 -17.25 9.89
C LYS A 161 31.04 -15.95 10.59
N LEU A 162 30.45 -15.01 9.85
CA LEU A 162 29.91 -13.77 10.44
C LEU A 162 28.54 -14.01 11.06
N ALA A 163 28.31 -13.50 12.26
CA ALA A 163 27.03 -13.51 12.95
C ALA A 163 26.62 -12.09 13.34
N ILE A 164 25.33 -11.78 13.21
CA ILE A 164 24.75 -10.50 13.61
C ILE A 164 24.34 -10.59 15.08
N LYS A 165 24.89 -9.71 15.93
CA LYS A 165 24.69 -9.79 17.39
C LYS A 165 23.42 -9.11 17.88
N LEU A 166 23.01 -8.03 17.24
CA LEU A 166 21.90 -7.19 17.67
C LEU A 166 20.97 -6.89 16.51
N PRO A 167 19.65 -6.86 16.73
CA PRO A 167 18.71 -6.43 15.70
C PRO A 167 18.95 -4.95 15.36
N HIS A 168 18.83 -4.61 14.08
CA HIS A 168 18.97 -3.24 13.61
C HIS A 168 18.13 -3.00 12.37
N THR A 169 17.39 -1.89 12.38
CA THR A 169 16.66 -1.39 11.21
C THR A 169 17.63 -0.64 10.31
N ILE A 170 17.85 -1.15 9.10
CA ILE A 170 18.80 -0.55 8.15
C ILE A 170 18.16 0.62 7.40
N ILE A 171 16.88 0.50 7.08
CA ILE A 171 16.12 1.46 6.26
C ILE A 171 14.69 1.54 6.79
N TYR A 172 14.16 2.75 6.91
CA TYR A 172 12.76 3.00 7.24
C TYR A 172 11.87 3.02 5.99
N ALA A 173 10.58 2.77 6.17
CA ALA A 173 9.59 2.82 5.11
C ALA A 173 9.60 4.20 4.42
N GLY A 174 9.62 4.21 3.10
CA GLY A 174 9.64 5.42 2.28
C GLY A 174 11.04 5.97 1.96
N GLU A 175 12.11 5.42 2.54
CA GLU A 175 13.48 5.84 2.22
C GLU A 175 14.02 5.16 0.95
N VAL A 176 14.96 5.84 0.28
CA VAL A 176 15.60 5.34 -0.94
C VAL A 176 16.77 4.43 -0.59
N ILE A 177 16.79 3.24 -1.18
CA ILE A 177 17.80 2.22 -0.92
C ILE A 177 19.11 2.59 -1.63
N LYS A 178 20.16 2.86 -0.84
CA LYS A 178 21.53 3.10 -1.34
C LYS A 178 22.16 1.80 -1.84
N GLU A 179 23.11 1.90 -2.77
CA GLU A 179 23.79 0.75 -3.38
C GLU A 179 24.51 -0.16 -2.36
N ASN A 180 25.16 0.44 -1.35
CA ASN A 180 25.82 -0.30 -0.27
C ASN A 180 24.81 -1.15 0.51
N VAL A 181 23.63 -0.60 0.83
CA VAL A 181 22.59 -1.31 1.57
C VAL A 181 21.99 -2.42 0.71
N ALA A 182 21.66 -2.15 -0.55
CA ALA A 182 21.13 -3.17 -1.47
C ALA A 182 22.09 -4.36 -1.62
N SER A 183 23.40 -4.09 -1.72
CA SER A 183 24.45 -5.12 -1.83
C SER A 183 24.53 -6.00 -0.58
N VAL A 184 24.51 -5.38 0.61
CA VAL A 184 24.50 -6.10 1.89
C VAL A 184 23.24 -6.96 2.03
N MET A 185 22.07 -6.39 1.75
CA MET A 185 20.80 -7.12 1.80
C MET A 185 20.78 -8.32 0.85
N ALA A 186 21.31 -8.16 -0.37
CA ALA A 186 21.40 -9.23 -1.35
C ALA A 186 22.31 -10.38 -0.89
N LYS A 187 23.40 -10.06 -0.16
CA LYS A 187 24.34 -11.02 0.45
C LYS A 187 23.74 -11.76 1.65
N LEU A 188 22.90 -11.09 2.44
CA LEU A 188 22.14 -11.69 3.54
C LEU A 188 20.88 -12.45 3.06
N ASP A 189 20.64 -12.49 1.75
CA ASP A 189 19.43 -13.03 1.09
C ASP A 189 18.10 -12.46 1.62
N ILE A 190 18.13 -11.21 2.11
CA ILE A 190 16.95 -10.49 2.58
C ILE A 190 16.21 -9.93 1.35
N LYS A 191 14.91 -10.22 1.25
CA LYS A 191 14.05 -9.88 0.11
C LYS A 191 12.91 -8.96 0.57
N PRO A 192 13.16 -7.65 0.72
CA PRO A 192 12.21 -6.71 1.32
C PRO A 192 11.09 -6.30 0.35
N MET A 193 11.30 -6.44 -0.96
CA MET A 193 10.36 -5.97 -1.97
C MET A 193 9.29 -7.02 -2.23
N LYS A 194 8.00 -6.66 -2.14
CA LYS A 194 6.89 -7.51 -2.55
C LYS A 194 6.50 -7.14 -3.98
N VAL A 195 6.94 -7.92 -4.96
CA VAL A 195 6.61 -7.72 -6.38
C VAL A 195 5.47 -8.64 -6.79
N GLY A 196 4.55 -8.12 -7.59
CA GLY A 196 3.39 -8.87 -8.08
C GLY A 196 2.82 -8.23 -9.33
N PHE A 197 1.75 -8.82 -9.83
CA PHE A 197 0.98 -8.23 -10.92
C PHE A 197 0.07 -7.13 -10.37
N GLU A 198 0.11 -5.95 -10.98
CA GLU A 198 -0.78 -4.85 -10.59
C GLU A 198 -2.02 -4.87 -11.48
N PRO A 199 -3.21 -5.21 -10.96
CA PRO A 199 -4.45 -5.21 -11.74
C PRO A 199 -4.80 -3.79 -12.21
N ILE A 200 -4.98 -3.61 -13.52
CA ILE A 200 -5.34 -2.32 -14.13
C ILE A 200 -6.84 -2.30 -14.43
N ALA A 201 -7.32 -3.31 -15.15
CA ALA A 201 -8.72 -3.40 -15.54
C ALA A 201 -9.13 -4.87 -15.70
N ALA A 202 -10.39 -5.18 -15.41
CA ALA A 202 -10.97 -6.49 -15.70
C ALA A 202 -12.30 -6.35 -16.43
N TYR A 203 -12.59 -7.32 -17.27
CA TYR A 203 -13.89 -7.52 -17.88
C TYR A 203 -14.54 -8.77 -17.30
N ASP A 204 -15.80 -8.62 -16.86
CA ASP A 204 -16.67 -9.73 -16.54
C ASP A 204 -17.69 -9.92 -17.67
N LYS A 205 -17.80 -11.17 -18.14
CA LYS A 205 -18.78 -11.58 -19.15
C LYS A 205 -20.20 -11.71 -18.59
N GLU A 206 -20.38 -12.00 -17.30
CA GLU A 206 -21.71 -12.13 -16.70
C GLU A 206 -22.40 -10.77 -16.54
N ASP A 207 -21.68 -9.80 -15.98
CA ASP A 207 -22.20 -8.43 -15.81
C ASP A 207 -22.05 -7.56 -17.07
N ASP A 208 -21.33 -8.06 -18.08
CA ASP A 208 -20.88 -7.34 -19.28
C ASP A 208 -20.26 -5.96 -18.97
N LYS A 209 -19.53 -5.89 -17.86
CA LYS A 209 -18.94 -4.66 -17.32
C LYS A 209 -17.43 -4.74 -17.27
N VAL A 210 -16.82 -3.56 -17.45
CA VAL A 210 -15.40 -3.35 -17.24
C VAL A 210 -15.21 -2.60 -15.93
N TYR A 211 -14.41 -3.19 -15.06
CA TYR A 211 -13.98 -2.61 -13.80
C TYR A 211 -12.56 -2.08 -13.98
N VAL A 212 -12.35 -0.80 -13.69
CA VAL A 212 -11.05 -0.13 -13.78
C VAL A 212 -10.53 0.12 -12.37
N GLY A 213 -9.22 -0.08 -12.15
CA GLY A 213 -8.58 0.19 -10.86
C GLY A 213 -8.96 -0.80 -9.75
N ILE A 214 -9.12 -2.08 -10.09
CA ILE A 214 -9.48 -3.12 -9.12
C ILE A 214 -8.27 -3.41 -8.23
N LYS A 215 -8.06 -2.63 -7.18
CA LYS A 215 -7.02 -2.88 -6.18
C LYS A 215 -7.68 -3.28 -4.87
N ILE A 216 -7.72 -4.58 -4.61
CA ILE A 216 -8.28 -5.10 -3.37
C ILE A 216 -7.19 -5.19 -2.32
N ASP A 217 -7.31 -4.37 -1.29
CA ASP A 217 -6.54 -4.50 -0.06
C ASP A 217 -7.48 -4.97 1.05
N LYS A 218 -7.40 -6.27 1.36
CA LYS A 218 -8.24 -6.90 2.39
C LYS A 218 -7.97 -6.31 3.78
N LYS A 219 -6.72 -5.92 4.08
CA LYS A 219 -6.36 -5.37 5.38
C LYS A 219 -6.94 -3.97 5.54
N LYS A 220 -6.72 -3.11 4.54
CA LYS A 220 -7.23 -1.75 4.55
C LYS A 220 -8.76 -1.72 4.61
N ALA A 221 -9.43 -2.56 3.81
CA ALA A 221 -10.90 -2.64 3.82
C ALA A 221 -11.44 -3.07 5.20
N HIS A 222 -10.73 -3.96 5.90
CA HIS A 222 -11.12 -4.40 7.24
C HIS A 222 -10.93 -3.29 8.30
N GLU A 223 -9.85 -2.51 8.20
CA GLU A 223 -9.60 -1.36 9.07
C GLU A 223 -10.62 -0.25 8.84
N GLU A 224 -10.85 0.14 7.58
CA GLU A 224 -11.87 1.13 7.20
C GLU A 224 -13.26 0.70 7.70
N LEU A 225 -13.59 -0.58 7.59
CA LEU A 225 -14.87 -1.10 8.11
C LEU A 225 -14.98 -0.96 9.62
N LYS A 226 -13.92 -1.24 10.37
CA LYS A 226 -13.90 -1.04 11.84
C LYS A 226 -14.09 0.43 12.20
N GLU A 227 -13.42 1.33 11.50
CA GLU A 227 -13.55 2.78 11.71
C GLU A 227 -14.95 3.29 11.40
N MET A 228 -15.55 2.81 10.30
CA MET A 228 -16.93 3.13 9.93
C MET A 228 -17.93 2.63 10.98
N ILE A 229 -17.76 1.40 11.49
CA ILE A 229 -18.61 0.87 12.56
C ILE A 229 -18.46 1.71 13.83
N GLY A 230 -17.24 2.07 14.23
CA GLY A 230 -17.00 2.93 15.38
C GLY A 230 -17.66 4.31 15.24
N SER A 231 -17.56 4.90 14.04
CA SER A 231 -18.18 6.19 13.72
C SER A 231 -19.70 6.12 13.71
N ALA A 232 -20.27 5.07 13.12
CA ALA A 232 -21.71 4.82 13.10
C ALA A 232 -22.26 4.59 14.51
N LEU A 233 -21.52 3.85 15.35
CA LEU A 233 -21.88 3.62 16.76
C LEU A 233 -21.86 4.94 17.54
N GLY A 234 -20.80 5.74 17.39
CA GLY A 234 -20.72 7.07 18.01
C GLY A 234 -21.89 7.97 17.58
N PHE A 235 -22.23 7.97 16.28
CA PHE A 235 -23.38 8.69 15.77
C PHE A 235 -24.70 8.19 16.37
N ALA A 236 -24.93 6.88 16.42
CA ALA A 236 -26.13 6.29 16.99
C ALA A 236 -26.31 6.63 18.49
N VAL A 237 -25.22 6.56 19.26
CA VAL A 237 -25.22 6.94 20.69
C VAL A 237 -25.50 8.44 20.87
N SER A 238 -24.91 9.29 20.02
CA SER A 238 -25.16 10.74 20.08
C SER A 238 -26.62 11.11 19.78
N ARG A 239 -27.29 10.34 18.92
CA ARG A 239 -28.70 10.52 18.57
C ARG A 239 -29.69 9.84 19.51
N GLY A 240 -29.22 9.03 20.46
CA GLY A 240 -30.11 8.29 21.36
C GLY A 240 -30.80 7.08 20.70
N TYR A 241 -30.23 6.54 19.61
CA TYR A 241 -30.83 5.39 18.91
C TYR A 241 -30.51 4.08 19.64
N MET A 242 -31.52 3.51 20.30
CA MET A 242 -31.38 2.33 21.15
C MET A 242 -31.49 1.04 20.34
N THR A 243 -30.40 0.29 20.28
CA THR A 243 -30.32 -1.07 19.71
C THR A 243 -29.62 -1.97 20.71
N LYS A 244 -29.64 -3.29 20.46
CA LYS A 244 -28.92 -4.26 21.30
C LYS A 244 -27.42 -3.94 21.39
N GLU A 245 -26.85 -3.38 20.33
CA GLU A 245 -25.42 -3.05 20.21
C GLU A 245 -25.08 -1.73 20.91
N THR A 246 -25.98 -0.73 20.90
CA THR A 246 -25.75 0.56 21.57
C THR A 246 -26.15 0.58 23.04
N ALA A 247 -27.00 -0.36 23.49
CA ALA A 247 -27.50 -0.41 24.87
C ALA A 247 -26.39 -0.44 25.92
N SER A 248 -25.33 -1.22 25.70
CA SER A 248 -24.17 -1.28 26.60
C SER A 248 -23.45 0.06 26.70
N CYS A 249 -23.29 0.78 25.57
CA CYS A 249 -22.73 2.12 25.55
C CYS A 249 -23.58 3.14 26.30
N PHE A 250 -24.90 3.04 26.26
CA PHE A 250 -25.79 3.91 27.04
C PHE A 250 -25.71 3.65 28.54
N ILE A 251 -25.68 2.40 28.97
CA ILE A 251 -25.49 2.04 30.39
C ILE A 251 -24.13 2.56 30.89
N ALA A 252 -23.07 2.36 30.10
CA ALA A 252 -21.74 2.87 30.42
C ALA A 252 -21.68 4.41 30.41
N LYS A 253 -22.50 5.08 29.62
CA LYS A 253 -22.64 6.55 29.64
C LYS A 253 -23.35 7.00 30.91
N ALA A 254 -24.47 6.38 31.27
CA ALA A 254 -25.23 6.69 32.48
C ALA A 254 -24.38 6.54 33.76
N GLY A 255 -23.60 5.45 33.88
CA GLY A 255 -22.70 5.26 35.02
C GLY A 255 -21.59 6.32 35.10
N ARG A 256 -21.08 6.81 33.95
CA ARG A 256 -20.10 7.92 33.94
C ARG A 256 -20.73 9.25 34.34
N GLU A 257 -21.96 9.51 33.93
CA GLU A 257 -22.71 10.70 34.31
C GLU A 257 -23.06 10.70 35.80
N GLU A 258 -23.39 9.55 36.38
CA GLU A 258 -23.59 9.37 37.82
C GLU A 258 -22.33 9.75 38.61
N ILE A 259 -21.17 9.19 38.24
CA ILE A 259 -19.88 9.48 38.90
C ILE A 259 -19.51 10.97 38.76
N ALA A 260 -19.80 11.57 37.59
CA ALA A 260 -19.57 12.99 37.38
C ALA A 260 -20.48 13.85 38.28
N LEU A 261 -21.74 13.46 38.46
CA LEU A 261 -22.68 14.16 39.34
C LEU A 261 -22.31 13.98 40.82
N SER A 262 -21.94 12.79 41.26
CA SER A 262 -21.55 12.53 42.65
C SER A 262 -20.32 13.35 43.05
N SER A 263 -19.29 13.36 42.20
CA SER A 263 -18.08 14.16 42.46
C SER A 263 -18.34 15.69 42.49
N LEU A 264 -19.33 16.19 41.75
CA LEU A 264 -19.75 17.59 41.83
C LEU A 264 -20.54 17.90 43.11
N LEU A 265 -21.33 16.95 43.60
CA LEU A 265 -22.07 17.06 44.86
C LEU A 265 -21.11 17.02 46.06
N ASP A 266 -20.10 16.14 46.04
CA ASP A 266 -19.08 16.07 47.08
C ASP A 266 -18.28 17.38 47.19
N LYS A 267 -17.94 18.00 46.05
CA LYS A 267 -17.30 19.34 46.02
C LYS A 267 -18.19 20.48 46.53
N LYS A 268 -19.50 20.41 46.32
CA LYS A 268 -20.43 21.43 46.85
C LYS A 268 -20.65 21.29 48.35
N THR A 269 -20.53 20.09 48.90
CA THR A 269 -20.73 19.82 50.33
C THR A 269 -19.55 20.29 51.18
N SER A 270 -18.38 20.56 50.57
CA SER A 270 -17.18 21.12 51.22
C SER A 270 -17.09 22.66 51.23
N GLN A 271 -18.13 23.40 50.85
CA GLN A 271 -18.23 24.85 51.10
C GLN A 271 -19.40 25.14 52.05
N PRO A 272 -19.18 25.14 53.39
CA PRO A 272 -20.13 25.72 54.31
C PRO A 272 -20.07 27.25 54.23
N ALA A 273 -21.24 27.86 54.44
CA ALA A 273 -21.48 29.29 54.48
C ALA A 273 -20.49 30.05 55.40
N GLU A 274 -19.89 31.12 54.89
CA GLU A 274 -19.60 32.38 55.60
C GLU A 274 -18.93 33.38 54.63
N ASN A 275 -19.70 34.33 54.12
CA ASN A 275 -19.44 35.77 54.25
C ASN A 275 -20.33 36.56 53.31
N SER A 276 -21.37 37.10 53.91
CA SER A 276 -22.18 38.20 53.42
C SER A 276 -21.39 39.51 53.44
N THR A 277 -21.55 40.27 52.35
CA THR A 277 -21.70 41.74 52.34
C THR A 277 -20.46 42.62 52.04
N GLN A 278 -20.56 43.25 50.86
CA GLN A 278 -20.07 44.57 50.44
C GLN A 278 -18.55 44.74 50.20
N ALA A 279 -18.07 45.53 49.24
CA ALA A 279 -18.54 46.13 47.99
C ALA A 279 -17.34 46.98 47.51
N GLN A 280 -17.12 47.10 46.19
CA GLN A 280 -16.60 48.33 45.54
C GLN A 280 -15.12 48.73 45.81
N THR A 281 -14.26 49.20 44.89
CA THR A 281 -14.34 49.64 43.48
C THR A 281 -12.91 49.73 42.91
N SER A 282 -12.83 49.85 41.59
CA SER A 282 -11.88 50.69 40.81
C SER A 282 -10.41 50.29 40.65
N GLN A 283 -10.18 49.67 39.49
CA GLN A 283 -9.34 50.12 38.36
C GLN A 283 -7.79 50.20 38.45
N PRO A 284 -7.11 50.02 37.28
CA PRO A 284 -5.70 49.67 37.18
C PRO A 284 -4.82 50.85 36.75
N SER A 285 -3.53 50.80 37.06
CA SER A 285 -2.50 51.40 36.21
C SER A 285 -1.09 50.97 36.62
N GLN A 286 -0.29 50.81 35.57
CA GLN A 286 1.11 50.42 35.51
C GLN A 286 2.01 51.30 36.39
N THR A 287 3.19 50.80 36.79
CA THR A 287 4.53 51.37 36.51
C THR A 287 5.59 50.57 37.30
N SER A 288 6.48 49.85 36.60
CA SER A 288 7.80 49.42 37.13
C SER A 288 8.73 50.65 37.17
N PRO A 289 9.77 50.78 38.03
CA PRO A 289 11.00 49.98 37.85
C PRO A 289 11.91 49.80 39.11
N GLN A 290 13.04 49.10 38.88
CA GLN A 290 14.31 49.02 39.63
C GLN A 290 14.47 47.90 40.70
N GLU A 291 15.28 46.86 40.45
CA GLU A 291 16.77 46.75 40.51
C GLU A 291 17.21 46.46 41.96
N THR A 292 17.80 45.31 42.36
CA THR A 292 19.22 44.94 42.17
C THR A 292 19.52 43.55 42.82
N ALA A 293 20.53 42.85 42.29
CA ALA A 293 21.51 41.94 42.97
C ALA A 293 21.07 40.54 43.46
N VAL A 294 21.85 39.43 43.37
CA VAL A 294 23.24 39.12 42.98
C VAL A 294 23.38 37.57 42.89
N GLN A 295 24.22 37.05 41.98
CA GLN A 295 24.68 35.64 41.89
C GLN A 295 25.72 35.30 43.00
N PRO A 296 26.06 34.02 43.29
CA PRO A 296 27.12 33.29 42.54
C PRO A 296 26.75 31.80 42.28
N ALA A 297 27.08 31.20 41.13
CA ALA A 297 28.35 30.55 40.76
C ALA A 297 28.74 29.32 41.63
N ALA A 298 28.82 28.14 41.00
CA ALA A 298 30.06 27.36 40.79
C ALA A 298 29.82 25.84 40.65
N SER A 299 30.35 25.27 39.54
CA SER A 299 31.09 23.98 39.38
C SER A 299 30.54 22.70 40.03
N SER A 300 30.38 21.55 39.35
CA SER A 300 31.10 20.94 38.22
C SER A 300 30.20 19.94 37.48
#